data_AF-A0A965PF85-F1
#
_entry.id   AF-A0A965PF85-F1
#
_cell.length_a   1.000
_cell.length_b   1.000
_cell.length_c   1.000
_cell.angle_alpha   90.00
_cell.angle_beta   90.00
_cell.angle_gamma   90.00
#
_symmetry.space_group_name_H-M   'P 1'
#
loop_
_entity.id
_entity.type
_entity.pdbx_description
1 polymer ?
#
loop_
_entity_poly.entity_id
_entity_poly.type
_entity_poly.pdbx_seq_one_letter_code
_entity_poly.pdbx_strand_id
1 'polypeptide(L)'
;MPIIPQEAHQPTEETKKLVESTSGLGLPHEQIAILVGIDDKTLRKYYRAELDMGKAKANGQIAKTLFSKATSGDTTALIWWTKTQLKWAETVKQEVTGKDGEPLQGIQVSFVKPNE
;
A
#
# COMPACT_ATOMS: atom_id res chain seq x y z
N MET A 1 -25.15 -22.35 26.09
CA MET A 1 -23.87 -23.08 26.06
C MET A 1 -22.89 -22.35 26.96
N PRO A 2 -22.13 -23.03 27.83
CA PRO A 2 -21.06 -22.37 28.57
C PRO A 2 -20.02 -21.84 27.58
N ILE A 3 -19.62 -20.59 27.72
CA ILE A 3 -18.53 -19.99 26.96
C ILE A 3 -17.26 -20.58 27.56
N ILE A 4 -16.71 -21.61 26.93
CA ILE A 4 -15.41 -22.17 27.32
C ILE A 4 -14.37 -21.11 26.95
N PRO A 5 -13.59 -20.56 27.89
CA PRO A 5 -12.54 -19.61 27.57
C PRO A 5 -11.55 -20.30 26.64
N GLN A 6 -11.40 -19.78 25.42
CA GLN A 6 -10.35 -20.24 24.52
C GLN A 6 -9.00 -19.81 25.11
N GLU A 7 -8.06 -20.74 25.27
CA GLU A 7 -6.73 -20.41 25.79
C GLU A 7 -6.07 -19.31 24.96
N ALA A 8 -5.32 -18.43 25.63
CA ALA A 8 -4.64 -17.34 24.97
C ALA A 8 -3.63 -17.90 23.96
N HIS A 9 -3.72 -17.44 22.71
CA HIS A 9 -2.79 -17.81 21.65
C HIS A 9 -1.34 -17.49 22.05
N GLN A 10 -0.43 -18.43 21.82
CA GLN A 10 0.99 -18.29 22.12
C GLN A 10 1.82 -18.32 20.83
N PRO A 11 2.44 -17.20 20.43
CA PRO A 11 3.30 -17.16 19.26
C PRO A 11 4.54 -18.04 19.40
N THR A 12 4.71 -18.97 18.48
CA THR A 12 5.94 -19.77 18.32
C THR A 12 6.85 -19.16 17.26
N GLU A 13 8.11 -19.55 17.23
CA GLU A 13 9.05 -19.08 16.21
C GLU A 13 8.65 -19.55 14.79
N GLU A 14 8.07 -20.75 14.67
CA GLU A 14 7.57 -21.26 13.39
C GLU A 14 6.40 -20.42 12.87
N THR A 15 5.43 -20.12 13.74
CA THR A 15 4.26 -19.32 13.37
C THR A 15 4.64 -17.88 13.07
N LYS A 16 5.60 -17.29 13.79
CA LYS A 16 6.14 -15.95 13.47
C LYS A 16 6.79 -15.91 12.09
N LYS A 17 7.64 -16.89 11.77
CA LYS A 17 8.27 -17.00 10.44
C LYS A 17 7.22 -17.16 9.34
N LEU A 18 6.19 -17.97 9.59
CA LEU A 18 5.09 -18.15 8.65
C LEU A 18 4.34 -16.83 8.40
N VAL A 19 3.99 -16.08 9.45
CA VAL A 19 3.30 -14.79 9.33
C VAL A 19 4.17 -13.75 8.63
N GLU A 20 5.46 -13.66 8.98
CA GLU A 20 6.38 -12.73 8.33
C GLU A 20 6.53 -13.04 6.83
N SER A 21 6.73 -14.32 6.48
CA SER A 21 6.88 -14.74 5.09
C SER A 21 5.62 -14.49 4.27
N THR A 22 4.46 -14.92 4.77
CA THR A 22 3.19 -14.80 4.04
C THR A 22 2.69 -13.36 3.93
N SER A 23 2.96 -12.51 4.93
CA SER A 23 2.69 -11.08 4.83
C SER A 23 3.61 -10.36 3.85
N GLY A 24 4.87 -10.77 3.75
CA GLY A 24 5.79 -10.29 2.72
C GLY A 24 5.34 -10.66 1.30
N LEU A 25 4.69 -11.81 1.11
CA LEU A 25 4.06 -12.18 -0.16
C LEU A 25 2.78 -11.40 -0.46
N GLY A 26 2.27 -10.61 0.49
CA GLY A 26 1.08 -9.77 0.31
C GLY A 26 -0.25 -10.49 0.56
N LEU A 27 -0.25 -11.64 1.24
CA LEU A 27 -1.50 -12.32 1.57
C LEU A 27 -2.40 -11.47 2.48
N PRO A 28 -3.74 -11.47 2.29
CA PRO A 28 -4.68 -10.87 3.22
C PRO A 28 -4.57 -11.50 4.61
N HIS A 29 -4.75 -10.70 5.67
CA HIS A 29 -4.61 -11.17 7.04
C HIS A 29 -5.54 -12.34 7.38
N GLU A 30 -6.75 -12.39 6.80
CA GLU A 30 -7.69 -13.51 6.96
C GLU A 30 -7.10 -14.83 6.46
N GLN A 31 -6.40 -14.82 5.32
CA GLN A 31 -5.74 -16.01 4.78
C GLN A 31 -4.55 -16.42 5.65
N ILE A 32 -3.77 -15.45 6.13
CA ILE A 32 -2.66 -15.71 7.05
C ILE A 32 -3.18 -16.31 8.37
N ALA A 33 -4.30 -15.82 8.88
CA ALA A 33 -4.93 -16.30 10.11
C ALA A 33 -5.40 -17.76 9.94
N ILE A 34 -5.98 -18.11 8.78
CA ILE A 34 -6.33 -19.50 8.43
C ILE A 34 -5.09 -20.40 8.42
N LEU A 35 -3.96 -19.94 7.84
CA LEU A 35 -2.71 -20.71 7.80
C LEU A 35 -2.13 -20.98 9.19
N VAL A 36 -2.32 -20.05 10.13
CA VAL A 36 -1.88 -20.20 11.53
C VAL A 36 -2.91 -20.96 12.38
N GLY A 37 -4.17 -21.03 11.94
CA GLY A 37 -5.27 -21.68 12.67
C GLY A 37 -5.90 -20.82 13.75
N ILE A 38 -5.90 -19.49 13.57
CA ILE A 38 -6.42 -18.51 14.54
C ILE A 38 -7.40 -17.53 13.89
N ASP A 39 -8.13 -16.77 14.72
CA ASP A 39 -8.91 -15.63 14.25
C ASP A 39 -8.00 -14.46 13.82
N ASP A 40 -8.44 -13.69 12.84
CA ASP A 40 -7.72 -12.54 12.28
C ASP A 40 -7.47 -11.43 13.32
N LYS A 41 -8.36 -11.25 14.30
CA LYS A 41 -8.11 -10.31 15.42
C LYS A 41 -6.96 -10.81 16.30
N THR A 42 -6.89 -12.12 16.54
CA THR A 42 -5.79 -12.76 17.27
C THR A 42 -4.49 -12.60 16.49
N LEU A 43 -4.50 -12.82 15.18
CA LEU A 43 -3.33 -12.60 14.32
C LEU A 43 -2.78 -11.17 14.49
N ARG A 44 -3.63 -10.15 14.35
CA ARG A 44 -3.22 -8.75 14.48
C ARG A 44 -2.75 -8.37 15.89
N LYS A 45 -3.28 -9.01 16.92
CA LYS A 45 -2.89 -8.78 18.31
C LYS A 45 -1.50 -9.35 18.61
N TYR A 46 -1.20 -10.55 18.10
CA TYR A 46 0.00 -11.29 18.52
C TYR A 46 1.16 -11.24 17.52
N TYR A 47 0.91 -10.94 16.25
CA TYR A 47 1.93 -10.95 15.18
C TYR A 47 2.10 -9.61 14.47
N ARG A 48 1.83 -8.50 15.17
CA ARG A 48 1.89 -7.17 14.56
C ARG A 48 3.28 -6.87 13.98
N ALA A 49 4.33 -7.25 14.72
CA ALA A 49 5.71 -7.01 14.31
C ALA A 49 6.05 -7.80 13.03
N GLU A 50 5.65 -9.06 12.95
CA GLU A 50 5.90 -9.94 11.81
C GLU A 50 5.14 -9.49 10.57
N LEU A 51 3.89 -9.04 10.72
CA LEU A 51 3.09 -8.47 9.63
C LEU A 51 3.73 -7.21 9.04
N ASP A 52 4.24 -6.32 9.89
CA ASP A 52 4.89 -5.07 9.46
C ASP A 52 6.27 -5.37 8.85
N MET A 53 7.05 -6.27 9.48
CA MET A 53 8.37 -6.68 9.03
C MET A 53 8.34 -7.39 7.68
N GLY A 54 7.41 -8.32 7.47
CA GLY A 54 7.25 -9.05 6.22
C GLY A 54 7.02 -8.09 5.05
N LYS A 55 6.08 -7.16 5.20
CA LYS A 55 5.82 -6.11 4.19
C LYS A 55 7.03 -5.22 3.95
N ALA A 56 7.70 -4.77 5.00
CA ALA A 56 8.88 -3.92 4.88
C ALA A 56 10.02 -4.63 4.11
N LYS A 57 10.31 -5.89 4.44
CA LYS A 57 11.31 -6.71 3.75
C LYS A 57 10.98 -6.90 2.28
N ALA A 58 9.74 -7.27 1.96
CA ALA A 58 9.30 -7.47 0.58
C ALA A 58 9.39 -6.17 -0.24
N ASN A 59 8.89 -5.06 0.29
CA ASN A 59 8.99 -3.76 -0.35
C ASN A 59 10.46 -3.35 -0.58
N GLY A 60 11.35 -3.61 0.38
CA GLY A 60 12.78 -3.37 0.24
C GLY A 60 13.42 -4.21 -0.87
N GLN A 61 13.03 -5.47 -1.03
CA GLN A 61 13.52 -6.33 -2.12
C GLN A 61 13.06 -5.83 -3.50
N ILE A 62 11.80 -5.42 -3.63
CA ILE A 62 11.28 -4.82 -4.86
C ILE A 62 12.01 -3.50 -5.16
N ALA A 63 12.18 -2.64 -4.16
CA ALA A 63 12.91 -1.37 -4.31
C ALA A 63 14.36 -1.60 -4.75
N LYS A 64 15.07 -2.57 -4.16
CA LYS A 64 16.43 -2.95 -4.57
C LYS A 64 16.46 -3.42 -6.04
N THR A 65 15.48 -4.21 -6.45
CA THR A 65 15.37 -4.73 -7.82
C THR A 65 15.15 -3.59 -8.81
N LEU A 66 14.19 -2.71 -8.52
CA LEU A 66 13.92 -1.53 -9.32
C LEU A 66 15.16 -0.64 -9.45
N PHE A 67 15.84 -0.36 -8.34
CA PHE A 67 17.06 0.43 -8.34
C PHE A 67 18.14 -0.21 -9.22
N SER A 68 18.38 -1.51 -9.08
CA SER A 68 19.34 -2.25 -9.91
C SER A 68 19.00 -2.12 -11.40
N LYS A 69 17.74 -2.32 -11.77
CA LYS A 69 17.26 -2.14 -13.15
C LYS A 69 17.49 -0.72 -13.67
N ALA A 70 17.15 0.29 -12.86
CA ALA A 70 17.36 1.69 -13.22
C ALA A 70 18.85 2.00 -13.44
N THR A 71 19.74 1.53 -12.55
CA THR A 71 21.19 1.71 -12.70
C THR A 71 21.79 0.95 -13.88
N SER A 72 21.12 -0.10 -14.35
CA SER A 72 21.49 -0.86 -15.54
C SER A 72 20.93 -0.26 -16.84
N GLY A 73 20.27 0.90 -16.78
CA GLY A 73 19.79 1.64 -17.94
C GLY A 73 18.35 1.33 -18.38
N ASP A 74 17.56 0.61 -17.59
CA ASP A 74 16.13 0.42 -17.86
C ASP A 74 15.41 1.78 -17.78
N THR A 75 14.96 2.29 -18.93
CA THR A 75 14.37 3.63 -19.06
C THR A 75 13.07 3.75 -18.25
N THR A 76 12.25 2.69 -18.22
CA THR A 76 10.99 2.69 -17.48
C THR A 76 11.25 2.76 -15.97
N ALA A 77 12.23 1.99 -15.47
CA ALA A 77 12.63 2.04 -14.07
C ALA A 77 13.21 3.41 -13.69
N LEU A 78 14.02 4.02 -14.56
CA LEU A 78 14.55 5.38 -14.37
C LEU A 78 13.43 6.42 -14.28
N ILE A 79 12.48 6.41 -15.23
CA ILE A 79 11.32 7.33 -15.24
C ILE A 79 10.49 7.15 -13.97
N TRP A 80 10.17 5.91 -13.61
CA TRP A 80 9.35 5.66 -12.42
C TRP A 80 10.08 6.10 -11.14
N TRP A 81 11.39 5.84 -11.04
CA TRP A 81 12.20 6.26 -9.89
C TRP A 81 12.25 7.79 -9.74
N THR A 82 12.52 8.53 -10.82
CA THR A 82 12.58 10.00 -10.74
C THR A 82 11.22 10.63 -10.44
N LYS A 83 10.14 10.07 -10.97
CA LYS A 83 8.78 10.49 -10.60
C LYS A 83 8.45 10.26 -9.14
N THR A 84 8.73 9.06 -8.62
CA THR A 84 8.29 8.65 -7.26
C THR A 84 9.23 9.11 -6.14
N GLN A 85 10.55 9.16 -6.39
CA GLN A 85 11.54 9.53 -5.37
C GLN A 85 12.01 10.98 -5.48
N LEU A 86 12.18 11.51 -6.70
CA LEU A 86 12.62 12.90 -6.92
C LEU A 86 11.44 13.87 -7.10
N LYS A 87 10.21 13.35 -7.09
CA LYS A 87 8.97 14.13 -7.26
C LYS A 87 8.93 14.88 -8.60
N TRP A 88 9.57 14.32 -9.62
CA TRP A 88 9.48 14.88 -10.97
C TRP A 88 8.07 14.62 -11.51
N ALA A 89 7.41 15.67 -11.98
CA ALA A 89 6.08 15.57 -12.57
C ALA A 89 6.05 16.42 -13.84
N GLU A 90 5.29 15.97 -14.84
CA GLU A 90 4.95 16.87 -15.94
C GLU A 90 4.03 17.98 -15.44
N THR A 91 4.22 19.19 -15.97
CA THR A 91 3.19 20.23 -15.86
C THR A 91 2.11 19.94 -16.89
N VAL A 92 0.91 19.57 -16.44
CA VAL A 92 -0.23 19.35 -17.33
C VAL A 92 -1.03 20.65 -17.43
N LYS A 93 -1.08 21.24 -18.63
CA LYS A 93 -2.07 22.27 -18.96
C LYS A 93 -3.29 21.56 -19.55
N GLN A 94 -4.41 21.62 -18.85
CA GLN A 94 -5.67 21.04 -19.30
C GLN A 94 -6.67 22.16 -19.57
N GLU A 95 -7.11 22.27 -20.82
CA GLU A 95 -8.24 23.10 -21.20
C GLU A 95 -9.49 22.22 -21.20
N VAL A 96 -10.47 22.58 -20.38
CA VAL A 96 -11.72 21.83 -20.24
C VAL A 96 -12.83 22.64 -20.87
N THR A 97 -13.43 22.11 -21.93
CA THR A 97 -14.56 22.71 -22.63
C THR A 97 -15.76 21.77 -22.58
N GLY A 98 -16.95 22.33 -22.80
CA GLY A 98 -18.17 21.58 -23.02
C GLY A 98 -18.18 20.88 -24.38
N LYS A 99 -19.25 20.15 -24.64
CA LYS A 99 -19.46 19.46 -25.92
C LYS A 99 -19.30 20.47 -27.07
N ASP A 100 -18.54 20.10 -28.09
CA ASP A 100 -18.28 20.92 -29.28
C ASP A 100 -17.60 22.28 -29.00
N GLY A 101 -16.89 22.41 -27.88
CA GLY A 101 -16.21 23.65 -27.50
C GLY A 101 -17.10 24.68 -26.80
N GLU A 102 -18.36 24.32 -26.56
CA GLU A 102 -19.30 25.18 -25.82
C GLU A 102 -18.88 25.38 -24.36
N PRO A 103 -19.37 26.42 -23.68
CA PRO A 103 -19.15 26.60 -22.25
C PRO A 103 -19.61 25.37 -21.45
N LEU A 104 -18.85 25.02 -20.42
CA LEU A 104 -19.26 23.99 -19.47
C LEU A 104 -20.60 24.38 -18.83
N GLN A 105 -21.59 23.50 -18.95
CA GLN A 105 -22.89 23.70 -18.31
C GLN A 105 -22.82 23.14 -16.87
N GLY A 106 -22.96 24.01 -15.87
CA GLY A 106 -22.86 23.64 -14.46
C GLY A 106 -22.80 24.85 -13.52
N ILE A 107 -22.55 24.60 -12.23
CA ILE A 107 -22.41 25.64 -11.21
C ILE A 107 -21.13 26.46 -11.49
N GLN A 108 -21.30 27.77 -11.66
CA GLN A 108 -20.18 28.70 -11.78
C GLN A 108 -19.74 29.13 -10.36
N VAL A 109 -18.57 28.68 -9.93
CA VAL A 109 -17.95 29.10 -8.66
C VAL A 109 -16.98 30.23 -8.96
N SER A 110 -17.32 31.45 -8.55
CA SER A 110 -16.39 32.58 -8.53
C SER A 110 -15.85 32.78 -7.13
N PHE A 111 -14.53 32.69 -6.96
CA PHE A 111 -13.86 33.11 -5.73
C PHE A 111 -13.69 34.63 -5.76
N VAL A 112 -14.41 35.33 -4.89
CA VAL A 112 -14.15 36.75 -4.59
C VAL A 112 -13.29 36.83 -3.34
N LYS A 113 -12.34 37.77 -3.31
CA LYS A 113 -11.64 38.10 -2.07
C LYS A 113 -12.66 38.73 -1.12
N PRO A 114 -12.62 38.42 0.18
CA PRO A 114 -13.40 39.18 1.15
C PRO A 114 -12.95 40.64 1.10
N ASN A 115 -13.86 41.54 0.68
CA ASN A 115 -13.71 43.01 0.64
C ASN A 115 -12.97 43.67 -0.55
N GLU A 116 -13.08 43.13 -1.77
CA GLU A 116 -12.92 43.93 -3.01
C GLU A 116 -14.26 44.10 -3.73
#